data_AF-A0A514XDI8-F1
#
_entry.id   AF-A0A514XDI8-F1
#
_cell.length_a   1.000
_cell.length_b   1.000
_cell.length_c   1.000
_cell.angle_alpha   90.00
_cell.angle_beta   90.00
_cell.angle_gamma   90.00
#
_symmetry.space_group_name_H-M   'P 1'
#
loop_
_entity.id
_entity.type
_entity.pdbx_description
1 polymer ?
#
loop_
_entity_poly.entity_id
_entity_poly.type
_entity_poly.pdbx_seq_one_letter_code
_entity_poly.pdbx_strand_id
1 'polypeptide(L)'
;MKLLIMIPMIFLTAACAVEVKDKNENPPEVKIYGAADNVVWNEARTLDKPETIKAHHLTIRKNALITTGEYPLIIQVDELIAEGGTIQNFPPNAQAGREANGRSGGAVQIDAKYATGNLNVLLSGENGGQGKNGAITDPRVHPGCAGTSGGDGGNAGSLQLTLESNSSFTLNWDNIAGSLGMRGLRGSVRDGTAADTIFAPCGRDVPDGVDGKAGRKGLVCLKMSASEDRICE
;
A
#
# COMPACT_ATOMS: atom_id res chain seq x y z
N MET A 1 -30.11 41.97 -52.23
CA MET A 1 -30.34 40.58 -51.78
C MET A 1 -29.05 40.06 -51.19
N LYS A 2 -28.96 39.95 -49.85
CA LYS A 2 -27.82 39.37 -49.13
C LYS A 2 -28.25 37.99 -48.63
N LEU A 3 -27.62 36.95 -49.17
CA LEU A 3 -27.85 35.55 -48.83
C LEU A 3 -27.06 35.24 -47.55
N LEU A 4 -27.77 35.00 -46.44
CA LEU A 4 -27.19 34.60 -45.16
C LEU A 4 -27.10 33.07 -45.12
N ILE A 5 -25.89 32.52 -45.16
CA ILE A 5 -25.64 31.07 -45.06
C ILE A 5 -25.51 30.73 -43.58
N MET A 6 -26.49 29.99 -43.04
CA MET A 6 -26.39 29.36 -41.72
C MET A 6 -25.63 28.03 -41.84
N ILE A 7 -24.50 27.92 -41.13
CA ILE A 7 -23.77 26.67 -40.93
C ILE A 7 -24.14 26.16 -39.52
N PRO A 8 -24.73 24.95 -39.37
CA PRO A 8 -24.95 24.38 -38.05
C PRO A 8 -23.63 23.87 -37.47
N MET A 9 -23.31 24.38 -36.28
CA MET A 9 -22.17 24.00 -35.46
C MET A 9 -22.48 22.63 -34.81
N ILE A 10 -21.90 21.56 -35.36
CA ILE A 10 -21.98 20.22 -34.78
C ILE A 10 -21.00 20.16 -33.61
N PHE A 11 -21.52 20.19 -32.38
CA PHE A 11 -20.77 19.85 -31.17
C PHE A 11 -20.67 18.32 -31.08
N LEU A 12 -19.50 17.76 -31.39
CA LEU A 12 -19.12 16.41 -30.98
C LEU A 12 -18.66 16.47 -29.51
N THR A 13 -19.49 16.01 -28.58
CA THR A 13 -19.07 15.70 -27.21
C THR A 13 -18.35 14.36 -27.22
N ALA A 14 -17.02 14.39 -27.18
CA ALA A 14 -16.21 13.21 -26.90
C ALA A 14 -16.28 12.90 -25.40
N ALA A 15 -17.18 12.00 -25.00
CA ALA A 15 -17.12 11.37 -23.69
C ALA A 15 -16.02 10.32 -23.71
N CYS A 16 -14.85 10.65 -23.14
CA CYS A 16 -13.83 9.66 -22.83
C CYS A 16 -14.30 8.81 -21.64
N ALA A 17 -15.07 7.76 -21.91
CA ALA A 17 -15.22 6.65 -20.97
C ALA A 17 -13.94 5.80 -21.07
N VAL A 18 -13.01 6.01 -20.14
CA VAL A 18 -11.92 5.08 -19.90
C VAL A 18 -12.51 3.93 -19.09
N GLU A 19 -12.90 2.86 -19.78
CA GLU A 19 -13.15 1.57 -19.13
C GLU A 19 -11.81 1.04 -18.61
N VAL A 20 -11.59 1.24 -17.31
CA VAL A 20 -10.60 0.46 -16.57
C VAL A 20 -11.14 -0.96 -16.50
N LYS A 21 -10.52 -1.87 -17.25
CA LYS A 21 -10.75 -3.31 -17.07
C LYS A 21 -10.22 -3.68 -15.68
N ASP A 22 -11.12 -3.72 -14.71
CA ASP A 22 -10.80 -4.24 -13.39
C ASP A 22 -10.30 -5.68 -13.54
N LYS A 23 -9.10 -5.90 -13.03
CA LYS A 23 -8.53 -7.23 -12.90
C LYS A 23 -9.51 -8.05 -12.06
N ASN A 24 -9.68 -9.29 -12.48
CA ASN A 24 -10.46 -10.32 -11.83
C ASN A 24 -10.02 -10.51 -10.37
N GLU A 25 -10.53 -9.67 -9.47
CA GLU A 25 -10.39 -9.80 -8.03
C GLU A 25 -11.46 -10.78 -7.58
N ASN A 26 -11.04 -12.00 -7.25
CA ASN A 26 -11.92 -12.91 -6.52
C ASN A 26 -12.42 -12.16 -5.26
N PRO A 27 -13.73 -12.17 -5.00
CA PRO A 27 -14.29 -11.46 -3.85
C PRO A 27 -13.63 -11.96 -2.56
N PRO A 28 -13.47 -11.09 -1.56
CA PRO A 28 -12.79 -11.47 -0.34
C PRO A 28 -13.45 -12.68 0.31
N GLU A 29 -12.62 -13.61 0.79
CA GLU A 29 -13.14 -14.79 1.46
C GLU A 29 -13.81 -14.35 2.76
N VAL A 30 -15.10 -14.66 2.88
CA VAL A 30 -15.90 -14.25 4.02
C VAL A 30 -15.79 -15.32 5.10
N LYS A 31 -15.10 -14.99 6.19
CA LYS A 31 -15.18 -15.75 7.44
C LYS A 31 -16.38 -15.24 8.22
N ILE A 32 -17.48 -15.97 8.10
CA ILE A 32 -18.69 -15.72 8.89
C ILE A 32 -18.53 -16.47 10.20
N TYR A 33 -18.42 -15.72 11.30
CA TYR A 33 -18.59 -16.27 12.63
C TYR A 33 -20.09 -16.19 12.98
N GLY A 34 -20.61 -17.18 13.68
CA GLY A 34 -22.01 -17.25 14.06
C GLY A 34 -22.46 -16.06 14.91
N ALA A 35 -23.76 -15.80 14.97
CA ALA A 35 -24.35 -14.67 15.70
C ALA A 35 -24.10 -14.67 17.23
N ALA A 36 -23.50 -15.73 17.78
CA ALA A 36 -23.08 -15.84 19.18
C ALA A 36 -21.56 -15.86 19.37
N ASP A 37 -20.80 -15.74 18.28
CA ASP A 37 -19.35 -15.96 18.32
C ASP A 37 -18.64 -14.69 18.76
N ASN A 38 -17.92 -14.82 19.87
CA ASN A 38 -16.92 -13.87 20.31
C ASN A 38 -15.59 -14.24 19.65
N VAL A 39 -15.14 -13.41 18.72
CA VAL A 39 -13.82 -13.58 18.10
C VAL A 39 -12.78 -12.92 18.97
N VAL A 40 -11.72 -13.65 19.31
CA VAL A 40 -10.59 -13.11 20.07
C VAL A 40 -9.33 -13.24 19.24
N TRP A 41 -8.69 -12.11 19.01
CA TRP A 41 -7.34 -12.06 18.47
C TRP A 41 -6.37 -11.76 19.60
N ASN A 42 -5.46 -12.69 19.84
CA ASN A 42 -4.48 -12.64 20.93
C ASN A 42 -3.05 -12.95 20.49
N GLU A 43 -2.84 -13.25 19.21
CA GLU A 43 -1.57 -13.67 18.64
C GLU A 43 -1.28 -12.96 17.32
N ALA A 44 -0.03 -13.05 16.87
CA ALA A 44 0.38 -12.53 15.58
C ALA A 44 -0.20 -13.38 14.45
N ARG A 45 -0.72 -12.72 13.41
CA ARG A 45 -1.23 -13.38 12.19
C ARG A 45 -0.95 -12.53 10.97
N THR A 46 -0.71 -13.20 9.85
CA THR A 46 -0.54 -12.57 8.54
C THR A 46 -1.64 -13.04 7.61
N LEU A 47 -2.24 -12.12 6.86
CA LEU A 47 -3.18 -12.47 5.81
C LEU A 47 -2.43 -12.91 4.57
N ASP A 48 -2.84 -14.04 4.00
CA ASP A 48 -2.38 -14.58 2.73
C ASP A 48 -3.38 -14.34 1.59
N LYS A 49 -4.55 -13.77 1.92
CA LYS A 49 -5.63 -13.44 1.01
C LYS A 49 -6.55 -12.36 1.63
N PRO A 50 -7.40 -11.71 0.82
CA PRO A 50 -8.44 -10.83 1.32
C PRO A 50 -9.35 -11.52 2.36
N GLU A 51 -9.69 -10.85 3.46
CA GLU A 51 -10.50 -11.44 4.53
C GLU A 51 -11.62 -10.49 4.97
N THR A 52 -12.83 -11.04 5.10
CA THR A 52 -13.96 -10.36 5.76
C THR A 52 -14.36 -11.11 7.02
N ILE A 53 -14.54 -10.39 8.12
CA ILE A 53 -14.91 -10.92 9.43
C ILE A 53 -16.26 -10.35 9.80
N LYS A 54 -17.22 -11.25 10.04
CA LYS A 54 -18.53 -10.89 10.58
C LYS A 54 -18.73 -11.62 11.90
N ALA A 55 -18.91 -10.88 12.99
CA ALA A 55 -19.07 -11.44 14.34
C ALA A 55 -19.92 -10.52 15.21
N HIS A 56 -20.44 -11.03 16.33
CA HIS A 56 -21.12 -10.16 17.31
C HIS A 56 -20.08 -9.31 18.05
N HIS A 57 -19.07 -9.94 18.66
CA HIS A 57 -17.95 -9.24 19.32
C HIS A 57 -16.60 -9.63 18.72
N LEU A 58 -15.72 -8.64 18.57
CA LEU A 58 -14.30 -8.85 18.30
C LEU A 58 -13.47 -8.21 19.42
N THR A 59 -12.65 -9.02 20.09
CA THR A 59 -11.63 -8.55 21.03
C THR A 59 -10.26 -8.62 20.38
N ILE A 60 -9.58 -7.48 20.25
CA ILE A 60 -8.19 -7.39 19.78
C ILE A 60 -7.29 -7.11 20.99
N ARG A 61 -6.64 -8.15 21.50
CA ARG A 61 -5.77 -8.08 22.69
C ARG A 61 -4.48 -7.32 22.40
N LYS A 62 -3.82 -6.85 23.45
CA LYS A 62 -2.53 -6.13 23.40
C LYS A 62 -1.45 -6.81 22.55
N ASN A 63 -1.39 -8.14 22.58
CA ASN A 63 -0.36 -8.92 21.88
C ASN A 63 -0.76 -9.31 20.45
N ALA A 64 -1.98 -8.96 20.02
CA ALA A 64 -2.42 -9.23 18.67
C ALA A 64 -1.70 -8.30 17.68
N LEU A 65 -1.09 -8.91 16.67
CA LEU A 65 -0.47 -8.22 15.55
C LEU A 65 -1.00 -8.80 14.25
N ILE A 66 -1.86 -8.06 13.57
CA ILE A 66 -2.49 -8.50 12.32
C ILE A 66 -1.76 -7.80 11.17
N THR A 67 -1.04 -8.56 10.35
CA THR A 67 -0.35 -8.05 9.16
C THR A 67 -1.18 -8.36 7.92
N THR A 68 -1.66 -7.36 7.21
CA THR A 68 -2.56 -7.53 6.04
C THR A 68 -1.83 -7.55 4.71
N GLY A 69 -0.63 -6.97 4.63
CA GLY A 69 0.10 -6.77 3.38
C GLY A 69 -0.69 -5.89 2.40
N GLU A 70 -0.81 -6.39 1.17
CA GLU A 70 -1.62 -5.79 0.10
C GLU A 70 -3.11 -6.17 0.16
N TYR A 71 -3.48 -7.12 1.03
CA TYR A 71 -4.83 -7.65 1.06
C TYR A 71 -5.78 -6.77 1.87
N PRO A 72 -7.02 -6.59 1.42
CA PRO A 72 -8.01 -5.88 2.20
C PRO A 72 -8.50 -6.72 3.38
N LEU A 73 -8.73 -6.04 4.49
CA LEU A 73 -9.33 -6.59 5.71
C LEU A 73 -10.61 -5.82 6.01
N ILE A 74 -11.74 -6.52 6.04
CA ILE A 74 -13.04 -5.95 6.38
C ILE A 74 -13.51 -6.57 7.69
N ILE A 75 -13.81 -5.73 8.68
CA ILE A 75 -14.32 -6.12 9.99
C ILE A 75 -15.73 -5.53 10.15
N GLN A 76 -16.73 -6.38 10.34
CA GLN A 76 -18.11 -6.00 10.58
C GLN A 76 -18.59 -6.63 11.87
N VAL A 77 -18.73 -5.84 12.92
CA VAL A 77 -19.06 -6.34 14.26
C VAL A 77 -20.10 -5.49 14.96
N ASP A 78 -20.81 -6.05 15.93
CA ASP A 78 -21.65 -5.24 16.81
C ASP A 78 -20.78 -4.48 17.83
N GLU A 79 -19.81 -5.16 18.46
CA GLU A 79 -18.89 -4.56 19.41
C GLU A 79 -17.41 -4.87 19.08
N LEU A 80 -16.59 -3.81 19.04
CA LEU A 80 -15.13 -3.90 18.96
C LEU A 80 -14.50 -3.53 20.31
N ILE A 81 -13.78 -4.47 20.92
CA ILE A 81 -13.04 -4.28 22.17
C ILE A 81 -11.54 -4.32 21.83
N ALA A 82 -10.85 -3.19 21.94
CA ALA A 82 -9.43 -3.10 21.61
C ALA A 82 -8.59 -2.86 22.88
N GLU A 83 -7.66 -3.75 23.18
CA GLU A 83 -6.79 -3.68 24.37
C GLU A 83 -5.35 -3.29 24.01
N GLY A 84 -5.18 -2.46 22.98
CA GLY A 84 -3.87 -2.00 22.49
C GLY A 84 -3.26 -2.89 21.40
N GLY A 85 -4.02 -3.79 20.78
CA GLY A 85 -3.53 -4.58 19.66
C GLY A 85 -3.28 -3.75 18.40
N THR A 86 -2.58 -4.34 17.43
CA THR A 86 -2.12 -3.65 16.22
C THR A 86 -2.59 -4.34 14.94
N ILE A 87 -3.11 -3.54 14.01
CA ILE A 87 -3.32 -3.93 12.60
C ILE A 87 -2.30 -3.15 11.76
N GLN A 88 -1.57 -3.83 10.88
CA GLN A 88 -0.59 -3.20 10.00
C GLN A 88 -0.65 -3.76 8.58
N ASN A 89 -0.29 -2.97 7.56
CA ASN A 89 -0.11 -3.50 6.22
C ASN A 89 1.23 -4.24 6.11
N PHE A 90 2.34 -3.52 6.21
CA PHE A 90 3.69 -4.06 6.21
C PHE A 90 4.43 -3.67 7.50
N PRO A 91 5.34 -4.52 7.99
CA PRO A 91 6.19 -4.13 9.10
C PRO A 91 7.04 -2.90 8.74
N PRO A 92 7.45 -2.09 9.72
CA PRO A 92 8.36 -0.98 9.48
C PRO A 92 9.61 -1.45 8.74
N ASN A 93 10.02 -0.71 7.71
CA ASN A 93 11.18 -1.02 6.87
C ASN A 93 11.06 -2.28 6.00
N ALA A 94 9.83 -2.81 5.80
CA ALA A 94 9.61 -3.81 4.76
C ALA A 94 10.17 -3.32 3.42
N GLN A 95 10.91 -4.18 2.74
CA GLN A 95 11.75 -3.83 1.60
C GLN A 95 11.52 -4.85 0.50
N ALA A 96 11.09 -4.37 -0.66
CA ALA A 96 10.92 -5.24 -1.81
C ALA A 96 12.25 -5.84 -2.25
N GLY A 97 12.14 -6.96 -2.97
CA GLY A 97 13.27 -7.57 -3.64
C GLY A 97 14.03 -6.56 -4.49
N ARG A 98 15.31 -6.84 -4.72
CA ARG A 98 16.19 -6.00 -5.53
C ARG A 98 15.55 -5.63 -6.87
N GLU A 99 15.68 -4.37 -7.26
CA GLU A 99 15.13 -3.81 -8.52
C GLU A 99 13.59 -3.90 -8.64
N ALA A 100 12.88 -4.40 -7.62
CA ALA A 100 11.43 -4.54 -7.66
C ALA A 100 10.76 -3.35 -7.00
N ASN A 101 9.58 -2.99 -7.49
CA ASN A 101 8.74 -2.00 -6.81
C ASN A 101 8.20 -2.57 -5.50
N GLY A 102 8.06 -1.68 -4.51
CA GLY A 102 7.34 -1.94 -3.27
C GLY A 102 5.86 -2.18 -3.54
N ARG A 103 5.28 -3.13 -2.81
CA ARG A 103 3.83 -3.36 -2.79
C ARG A 103 3.11 -2.25 -2.02
N SER A 104 1.91 -1.91 -2.50
CA SER A 104 1.04 -0.96 -1.80
C SER A 104 0.26 -1.67 -0.69
N GLY A 105 0.02 -0.97 0.41
CA GLY A 105 -0.79 -1.50 1.50
C GLY A 105 -2.25 -1.70 1.09
N GLY A 106 -2.87 -2.76 1.59
CA GLY A 106 -4.30 -3.04 1.41
C GLY A 106 -5.21 -2.12 2.23
N ALA A 107 -6.50 -2.14 1.92
CA ALA A 107 -7.51 -1.38 2.66
C ALA A 107 -7.90 -2.08 3.97
N VAL A 108 -8.01 -1.32 5.06
CA VAL A 108 -8.59 -1.78 6.33
C VAL A 108 -9.92 -1.08 6.52
N GLN A 109 -11.02 -1.83 6.58
CA GLN A 109 -12.35 -1.32 6.84
C GLN A 109 -12.88 -1.92 8.14
N ILE A 110 -13.37 -1.06 9.03
CA ILE A 110 -13.95 -1.44 10.31
C ILE A 110 -15.32 -0.77 10.42
N ASP A 111 -16.36 -1.57 10.42
CA ASP A 111 -17.72 -1.14 10.70
C ASP A 111 -18.15 -1.79 12.03
N ALA A 112 -18.34 -0.97 13.06
CA ALA A 112 -18.79 -1.45 14.36
C ALA A 112 -19.93 -0.58 14.91
N LYS A 113 -20.90 -1.18 15.61
CA LYS A 113 -21.93 -0.38 16.29
C LYS A 113 -21.34 0.31 17.51
N TYR A 114 -20.57 -0.43 18.30
CA TYR A 114 -19.91 0.05 19.51
C TYR A 114 -18.42 -0.25 19.46
N ALA A 115 -17.60 0.67 19.98
CA ALA A 115 -16.19 0.40 20.19
C ALA A 115 -15.70 0.95 21.53
N THR A 116 -14.78 0.22 22.17
CA THR A 116 -14.13 0.61 23.43
C THR A 116 -12.64 0.27 23.43
N GLY A 117 -11.88 1.03 24.21
CA GLY A 117 -10.45 0.78 24.42
C GLY A 117 -9.55 1.47 23.40
N ASN A 118 -8.43 0.85 23.05
CA ASN A 118 -7.35 1.42 22.24
C ASN A 118 -6.95 0.48 21.10
N LEU A 119 -6.98 0.96 19.87
CA LEU A 119 -6.53 0.24 18.68
C LEU A 119 -5.39 0.99 18.00
N ASN A 120 -4.35 0.26 17.59
CA ASN A 120 -3.26 0.80 16.78
C ASN A 120 -3.41 0.32 15.33
N VAL A 121 -3.34 1.24 14.37
CA VAL A 121 -3.36 0.93 12.94
C VAL A 121 -2.16 1.55 12.24
N LEU A 122 -1.26 0.71 11.70
CA LEU A 122 -0.11 1.15 10.94
C LEU A 122 -0.33 0.90 9.44
N LEU A 123 -0.70 1.95 8.73
CA LEU A 123 -0.84 1.91 7.28
C LEU A 123 0.52 2.20 6.65
N SER A 124 1.06 1.21 5.95
CA SER A 124 2.40 1.29 5.37
C SER A 124 2.42 0.75 3.95
N GLY A 125 3.27 1.34 3.12
CA GLY A 125 3.71 0.75 1.86
C GLY A 125 5.07 0.08 2.03
N GLU A 126 5.38 -0.92 1.21
CA GLU A 126 6.69 -1.55 1.19
C GLU A 126 7.71 -0.64 0.48
N ASN A 127 8.95 -0.58 0.96
CA ASN A 127 10.02 0.20 0.33
C ASN A 127 10.41 -0.41 -1.04
N GLY A 128 10.76 0.45 -1.99
CA GLY A 128 11.20 0.04 -3.31
C GLY A 128 12.60 -0.58 -3.30
N GLY A 129 12.77 -1.68 -4.01
CA GLY A 129 13.99 -2.49 -4.09
C GLY A 129 15.22 -1.70 -4.49
N GLN A 130 16.36 -1.96 -3.86
CA GLN A 130 17.60 -1.32 -4.28
C GLN A 130 18.01 -1.80 -5.67
N GLY A 131 18.53 -0.90 -6.49
CA GLY A 131 19.18 -1.25 -7.75
C GLY A 131 20.46 -2.03 -7.49
N LYS A 132 20.95 -2.73 -8.51
CA LYS A 132 22.19 -3.48 -8.43
C LYS A 132 23.32 -2.70 -9.07
N ASN A 133 24.49 -2.74 -8.44
CA ASN A 133 25.68 -2.10 -9.00
C ASN A 133 26.09 -2.78 -10.30
N GLY A 134 26.61 -1.99 -11.23
CA GLY A 134 27.14 -2.50 -12.48
C GLY A 134 28.49 -3.19 -12.31
N ALA A 135 28.79 -4.13 -13.20
CA ALA A 135 30.03 -4.88 -13.19
C ALA A 135 31.23 -4.08 -13.75
N ILE A 136 32.44 -4.53 -13.42
CA ILE A 136 33.69 -4.11 -14.05
C ILE A 136 34.09 -5.21 -15.03
N THR A 137 34.12 -4.90 -16.34
CA THR A 137 34.45 -5.90 -17.37
C THR A 137 35.92 -5.87 -17.80
N ASP A 138 36.60 -4.72 -17.72
CA ASP A 138 38.05 -4.58 -17.82
C ASP A 138 38.49 -3.16 -17.39
N PRO A 139 39.38 -3.01 -16.39
CA PRO A 139 39.81 -1.70 -15.89
C PRO A 139 40.63 -0.84 -16.86
N ARG A 140 41.13 -1.39 -17.96
CA ARG A 140 41.96 -0.69 -18.95
C ARG A 140 41.20 -0.32 -20.22
N VAL A 141 40.03 -0.91 -20.45
CA VAL A 141 39.35 -0.88 -21.76
C VAL A 141 37.94 -0.32 -21.69
N HIS A 142 37.23 -0.44 -20.55
CA HIS A 142 35.83 -0.03 -20.47
C HIS A 142 35.46 0.80 -19.23
N PRO A 143 34.58 1.80 -19.37
CA PRO A 143 34.17 2.71 -18.28
C PRO A 143 33.22 2.07 -17.25
N GLY A 144 33.30 0.75 -17.04
CA GLY A 144 32.37 -0.01 -16.20
C GLY A 144 30.96 -0.10 -16.79
N CYS A 145 30.19 -1.07 -16.31
CA CYS A 145 28.81 -1.27 -16.72
C CYS A 145 27.87 -0.42 -15.85
N ALA A 146 26.76 0.03 -16.43
CA ALA A 146 25.76 0.81 -15.70
C ALA A 146 25.17 -0.03 -14.56
N GLY A 147 24.89 0.62 -13.43
CA GLY A 147 24.03 0.04 -12.39
C GLY A 147 22.56 0.09 -12.82
N THR A 148 21.73 -0.73 -12.20
CA THR A 148 20.30 -0.81 -12.53
C THR A 148 19.47 0.14 -11.67
N SER A 149 18.24 0.43 -12.10
CA SER A 149 17.35 1.34 -11.36
C SER A 149 16.92 0.74 -10.02
N GLY A 150 16.66 1.61 -9.05
CA GLY A 150 15.89 1.24 -7.87
C GLY A 150 14.40 1.12 -8.20
N GLY A 151 13.68 0.37 -7.40
CA GLY A 151 12.22 0.26 -7.47
C GLY A 151 11.53 1.45 -6.81
N ASP A 152 10.30 1.73 -7.25
CA ASP A 152 9.42 2.69 -6.58
C ASP A 152 8.94 2.13 -5.24
N GLY A 153 8.71 2.99 -4.25
CA GLY A 153 8.07 2.64 -3.00
C GLY A 153 6.56 2.46 -3.17
N GLY A 154 5.98 1.53 -2.41
CA GLY A 154 4.54 1.28 -2.40
C GLY A 154 3.75 2.41 -1.73
N ASN A 155 2.50 2.61 -2.15
CA ASN A 155 1.60 3.50 -1.43
C ASN A 155 1.22 2.90 -0.08
N ALA A 156 0.99 3.73 0.93
CA ALA A 156 0.37 3.27 2.15
C ALA A 156 -1.07 2.82 1.89
N GLY A 157 -1.55 1.87 2.71
CA GLY A 157 -2.94 1.43 2.66
C GLY A 157 -3.92 2.50 3.14
N SER A 158 -5.20 2.19 3.07
CA SER A 158 -6.27 3.07 3.55
C SER A 158 -6.94 2.51 4.81
N LEU A 159 -7.51 3.38 5.62
CA LEU A 159 -8.35 3.02 6.74
C LEU A 159 -9.72 3.68 6.60
N GLN A 160 -10.77 2.89 6.74
CA GLN A 160 -12.13 3.38 6.94
C GLN A 160 -12.65 2.84 8.27
N LEU A 161 -13.01 3.74 9.19
CA LEU A 161 -13.66 3.40 10.44
C LEU A 161 -15.05 4.02 10.49
N THR A 162 -16.07 3.18 10.62
CA THR A 162 -17.44 3.59 10.88
C THR A 162 -17.86 3.09 12.25
N LEU A 163 -18.22 4.00 13.15
CA LEU A 163 -18.78 3.70 14.47
C LEU A 163 -20.18 4.28 14.60
N GLU A 164 -21.17 3.52 15.09
CA GLU A 164 -22.49 4.08 15.43
C GLU A 164 -22.44 4.87 16.75
N SER A 165 -21.72 4.34 17.74
CA SER A 165 -21.55 4.93 19.07
C SER A 165 -20.15 4.64 19.63
N ASN A 166 -19.58 5.62 20.35
CA ASN A 166 -18.27 5.53 20.97
C ASN A 166 -18.30 6.08 22.41
N SER A 167 -18.20 5.21 23.41
CA SER A 167 -18.14 5.68 24.81
C SER A 167 -16.71 5.98 25.27
N SER A 168 -15.71 5.26 24.73
CA SER A 168 -14.32 5.31 25.22
C SER A 168 -13.29 4.69 24.25
N PHE A 169 -13.48 4.89 22.95
CA PHE A 169 -12.58 4.35 21.93
C PHE A 169 -11.51 5.36 21.51
N THR A 170 -10.25 4.91 21.49
CA THR A 170 -9.10 5.63 20.96
C THR A 170 -8.52 4.87 19.78
N LEU A 171 -8.40 5.54 18.64
CA LEU A 171 -7.67 5.04 17.48
C LEU A 171 -6.34 5.78 17.41
N ASN A 172 -5.23 5.04 17.42
CA ASN A 172 -3.93 5.58 17.03
C ASN A 172 -3.62 5.05 15.64
N TRP A 173 -3.35 5.94 14.70
CA TRP A 173 -3.00 5.53 13.35
C TRP A 173 -1.74 6.26 12.87
N ASP A 174 -0.93 5.53 12.11
CA ASP A 174 0.20 6.06 11.38
C ASP A 174 0.06 5.70 9.91
N ASN A 175 0.49 6.61 9.04
CA ASN A 175 0.34 6.48 7.59
C ASN A 175 1.66 6.83 6.91
N ILE A 176 2.39 5.78 6.53
CA ILE A 176 3.78 5.84 6.08
C ILE A 176 3.90 5.25 4.68
N ALA A 177 4.13 6.10 3.69
CA ALA A 177 4.42 5.64 2.34
C ALA A 177 5.76 4.88 2.29
N GLY A 178 5.85 3.92 1.36
CA GLY A 178 7.11 3.24 1.06
C GLY A 178 8.16 4.22 0.54
N SER A 179 9.38 4.08 1.03
CA SER A 179 10.53 4.84 0.54
C SER A 179 10.99 4.32 -0.82
N LEU A 180 11.65 5.18 -1.59
CA LEU A 180 12.25 4.79 -2.85
C LEU A 180 13.44 3.83 -2.69
N GLY A 181 13.67 3.00 -3.70
CA GLY A 181 14.92 2.28 -3.88
C GLY A 181 15.98 3.17 -4.54
N MET A 182 17.22 3.14 -4.06
CA MET A 182 18.32 3.86 -4.70
C MET A 182 18.77 3.09 -5.94
N ARG A 183 19.23 3.81 -6.97
CA ARG A 183 19.90 3.18 -8.11
C ARG A 183 21.17 2.46 -7.70
N GLY A 184 21.51 1.44 -8.46
CA GLY A 184 22.84 0.85 -8.43
C GLY A 184 23.88 1.83 -8.97
N LEU A 185 25.08 1.79 -8.38
CA LEU A 185 26.21 2.56 -8.86
C LEU A 185 26.80 1.91 -10.12
N ARG A 186 27.31 2.74 -11.02
CA ARG A 186 28.16 2.27 -12.12
C ARG A 186 29.39 1.55 -11.56
N GLY A 187 29.74 0.43 -12.17
CA GLY A 187 30.98 -0.28 -11.83
C GLY A 187 32.19 0.64 -12.03
N SER A 188 33.07 0.72 -11.03
CA SER A 188 34.24 1.60 -11.06
C SER A 188 35.48 0.83 -10.64
N VAL A 189 36.55 0.96 -11.43
CA VAL A 189 37.85 0.34 -11.18
C VAL A 189 38.47 0.79 -9.85
N ARG A 190 38.15 2.02 -9.41
CA ARG A 190 38.74 2.61 -8.20
C ARG A 190 38.17 2.04 -6.91
N ASP A 191 36.95 1.51 -6.94
CA ASP A 191 36.20 1.19 -5.72
C ASP A 191 36.26 -0.30 -5.34
N GLY A 192 36.96 -1.13 -6.13
CA GLY A 192 37.32 -2.51 -5.78
C GLY A 192 36.15 -3.46 -5.48
N THR A 193 34.92 -3.04 -5.73
CA THR A 193 33.72 -3.84 -5.43
C THR A 193 33.58 -4.94 -6.46
N ALA A 194 33.78 -6.18 -6.02
CA ALA A 194 33.53 -7.36 -6.82
C ALA A 194 32.07 -7.34 -7.33
N ALA A 195 31.92 -7.42 -8.64
CA ALA A 195 30.64 -7.35 -9.33
C ALA A 195 29.69 -8.45 -8.84
N ASP A 196 28.50 -8.07 -8.37
CA ASP A 196 27.34 -8.93 -8.55
C ASP A 196 27.09 -8.96 -10.07
N THR A 197 27.44 -10.07 -10.72
CA THR A 197 27.57 -10.20 -12.17
C THR A 197 26.23 -10.06 -12.88
N ILE A 198 25.82 -8.84 -13.17
CA ILE A 198 24.78 -8.55 -14.15
C ILE A 198 25.46 -8.20 -15.44
N PHE A 199 25.02 -8.85 -16.52
CA PHE A 199 25.29 -8.43 -17.89
C PHE A 199 24.46 -7.16 -18.20
N ALA A 200 24.76 -6.06 -17.52
CA ALA A 200 24.26 -4.75 -17.91
C ALA A 200 25.09 -4.23 -19.10
N PRO A 201 24.51 -3.44 -20.02
CA PRO A 201 25.28 -2.85 -21.11
C PRO A 201 26.42 -2.01 -20.56
N CYS A 202 27.62 -2.24 -21.08
CA CYS A 202 28.83 -1.54 -20.67
C CYS A 202 29.20 -0.51 -21.73
N GLY A 203 29.53 0.70 -21.30
CA GLY A 203 29.84 1.79 -22.22
C GLY A 203 29.63 3.15 -21.57
N ARG A 204 30.35 4.16 -22.06
CA ARG A 204 30.27 5.53 -21.54
C ARG A 204 28.89 6.15 -21.80
N ASP A 205 28.28 5.78 -22.92
CA ASP A 205 27.02 6.36 -23.38
C ASP A 205 25.79 5.58 -22.89
N VAL A 206 25.99 4.50 -22.13
CA VAL A 206 24.89 3.78 -21.49
C VAL A 206 24.42 4.60 -20.30
N PRO A 207 23.14 4.97 -20.18
CA PRO A 207 22.65 5.71 -19.02
C PRO A 207 22.71 4.84 -17.75
N ASP A 208 23.03 5.47 -16.62
CA ASP A 208 22.90 4.81 -15.31
C ASP A 208 21.42 4.59 -14.96
N GLY A 209 21.16 3.62 -14.10
CA GLY A 209 19.87 3.45 -13.47
C GLY A 209 19.40 4.75 -12.78
N VAL A 210 18.11 4.84 -12.50
CA VAL A 210 17.53 5.97 -11.77
C VAL A 210 17.04 5.53 -10.41
N ASP A 211 17.00 6.47 -9.47
CA ASP A 211 16.36 6.24 -8.18
C ASP A 211 14.86 6.05 -8.40
N GLY A 212 14.25 5.19 -7.59
CA GLY A 212 12.80 5.05 -7.58
C GLY A 212 12.12 6.31 -7.03
N LYS A 213 10.80 6.30 -7.04
CA LYS A 213 9.95 7.33 -6.41
C LYS A 213 9.42 6.83 -5.10
N ALA A 214 9.27 7.73 -4.13
CA ALA A 214 8.54 7.40 -2.91
C ALA A 214 7.06 7.16 -3.24
N GLY A 215 6.43 6.26 -2.47
CA GLY A 215 4.99 6.06 -2.53
C GLY A 215 4.22 7.26 -2.00
N ARG A 216 2.89 7.16 -2.02
CA ARG A 216 1.99 8.15 -1.46
C ARG A 216 1.38 7.67 -0.15
N LYS A 217 1.05 8.61 0.73
CA LYS A 217 0.21 8.34 1.89
C LYS A 217 -1.17 7.88 1.42
N GLY A 218 -1.77 6.96 2.17
CA GLY A 218 -3.12 6.50 1.91
C GLY A 218 -4.17 7.41 2.52
N LEU A 219 -5.43 7.04 2.36
CA LEU A 219 -6.57 7.81 2.88
C LEU A 219 -7.02 7.22 4.22
N VAL A 220 -7.24 8.06 5.23
CA VAL A 220 -7.85 7.68 6.50
C VAL A 220 -9.17 8.39 6.64
N CYS A 221 -10.27 7.64 6.62
CA CYS A 221 -11.62 8.18 6.78
C CYS A 221 -12.27 7.67 8.07
N LEU A 222 -12.72 8.59 8.91
CA LEU A 222 -13.41 8.31 10.17
C LEU A 222 -14.84 8.86 10.07
N LYS A 223 -15.81 8.01 10.41
CA LYS A 223 -17.22 8.38 10.52
C LYS A 223 -17.78 7.88 11.85
N MET A 224 -18.36 8.80 12.63
CA MET A 224 -19.02 8.48 13.90
C MET A 224 -20.49 8.87 13.76
N SER A 225 -21.44 7.93 13.85
CA SER A 225 -22.83 8.17 13.40
C SER A 225 -23.65 9.10 14.29
N ALA A 226 -23.10 9.64 15.38
CA ALA A 226 -23.65 10.79 16.08
C ALA A 226 -23.38 12.13 15.35
N SER A 227 -22.39 12.17 14.44
CA SER A 227 -22.09 13.30 13.56
C SER A 227 -22.30 12.90 12.10
N GLU A 228 -23.05 13.70 11.32
CA GLU A 228 -23.14 13.47 9.87
C GLU A 228 -21.79 13.71 9.15
N ASP A 229 -20.83 14.32 9.85
CA ASP A 229 -19.51 14.65 9.32
C ASP A 229 -18.61 13.42 9.18
N ARG A 230 -18.05 13.26 7.98
CA ARG A 230 -16.98 12.31 7.68
C ARG A 230 -15.67 13.09 7.58
N ILE A 231 -14.70 12.73 8.43
CA ILE A 231 -13.35 13.32 8.39
C ILE A 231 -12.48 12.39 7.57
N CYS A 232 -11.83 12.91 6.53
CA CYS A 232 -10.85 12.15 5.75
C CYS A 232 -9.55 12.94 5.61
N GLU A 233 -8.43 12.29 5.92
CA GLU A 233 -7.07 12.83 5.83
C GLU A 233 -6.18 12.00 4.90
#